data_AF-E4RW52-F1
#
_entry.id   AF-E4RW52-F1
#
_cell.length_a   1.000
_cell.length_b   1.000
_cell.length_c   1.000
_cell.angle_alpha   90.00
_cell.angle_beta   90.00
_cell.angle_gamma   90.00
#
_symmetry.space_group_name_H-M   'P 1'
#
loop_
_entity.id
_entity.type
_entity.pdbx_description
1 polymer ?
#
loop_
_entity_poly.entity_id
_entity_poly.type
_entity_poly.pdbx_seq_one_letter_code
_entity_poly.pdbx_strand_id
1 'polypeptide(L)'
;MEEKEKIVLHSIQHGVSYSSREFGVSTVSIYNWKEKFEKLGKSGLEAGAMTDAERELKQLRRENEALKRIVAEKELAIQIKDSLLKKSQSLKK
;
A
#
# COMPACT_ATOMS: atom_id res chain seq x y z
N MET A 1 -17.90 0.35 15.50
CA MET A 1 -17.81 -0.80 14.58
C MET A 1 -19.19 -1.13 14.03
N GLU A 2 -20.17 -1.38 14.90
CA GLU A 2 -21.57 -1.64 14.53
C GLU A 2 -22.23 -0.49 13.75
N GLU A 3 -21.85 0.76 14.04
CA GLU A 3 -22.39 1.92 13.32
C GLU A 3 -22.01 1.94 11.84
N LYS A 4 -20.74 1.65 11.49
CA LYS A 4 -20.33 1.57 10.08
C LYS A 4 -21.03 0.44 9.35
N GLU A 5 -21.20 -0.71 10.01
CA GLU A 5 -21.92 -1.85 9.46
C GLU A 5 -23.39 -1.49 9.19
N LYS A 6 -24.05 -0.83 10.15
CA LYS A 6 -25.41 -0.30 9.99
C LYS A 6 -25.51 0.65 8.79
N ILE A 7 -24.57 1.58 8.65
CA ILE A 7 -24.54 2.54 7.54
C ILE A 7 -24.35 1.82 6.19
N VAL A 8 -23.45 0.84 6.13
CA VAL A 8 -23.21 0.06 4.90
C VAL A 8 -24.46 -0.74 4.53
N LEU A 9 -25.07 -1.46 5.46
CA LEU A 9 -26.29 -2.23 5.22
C LEU A 9 -27.46 -1.34 4.79
N HIS A 10 -27.65 -0.21 5.46
CA HIS A 10 -28.65 0.78 5.09
C HIS A 10 -28.38 1.37 3.68
N SER A 11 -27.11 1.58 3.32
CA SER A 11 -26.73 2.05 1.98
C SER A 11 -26.96 1.04 0.87
N ILE A 12 -26.92 -0.26 1.20
CA ILE A 12 -27.26 -1.34 0.26
C ILE A 12 -28.78 -1.36 0.01
N GLN A 13 -29.59 -1.11 1.04
CA GLN A 13 -31.04 -1.12 0.96
C GLN A 13 -31.64 0.15 0.36
N HIS A 14 -31.14 1.32 0.75
CA HIS A 14 -31.74 2.63 0.44
C HIS A 14 -30.87 3.51 -0.47
N GLY A 15 -29.66 3.07 -0.80
CA GLY A 15 -28.71 3.81 -1.61
C GLY A 15 -27.77 4.70 -0.80
N VAL A 16 -26.62 5.01 -1.40
CA VAL A 16 -25.51 5.74 -0.78
C VAL A 16 -25.87 7.20 -0.50
N SER A 17 -26.52 7.89 -1.45
CA SER A 17 -26.88 9.30 -1.30
C SER A 17 -27.89 9.54 -0.17
N TYR A 18 -28.86 8.63 0.01
CA TYR A 18 -29.83 8.72 1.09
C TYR A 18 -29.17 8.45 2.45
N SER A 19 -28.39 7.38 2.53
CA SER A 19 -27.64 7.02 3.75
C SER A 19 -26.62 8.09 4.16
N SER A 20 -26.00 8.75 3.19
CA SER A 20 -25.08 9.86 3.44
C SER A 20 -25.76 11.01 4.20
N ARG A 21 -26.99 11.36 3.81
CA ARG A 21 -27.78 12.41 4.46
C ARG A 21 -28.29 11.96 5.83
N GLU A 22 -28.81 10.74 5.91
CA GLU A 22 -29.39 10.18 7.15
C GLU A 22 -28.36 10.06 8.27
N PHE A 23 -27.15 9.59 7.95
CA PHE A 23 -26.10 9.36 8.95
C PHE A 23 -25.06 10.48 9.01
N GLY A 24 -25.19 11.54 8.20
CA GLY A 24 -24.23 12.65 8.16
C GLY A 24 -22.81 12.25 7.71
N VAL A 25 -22.67 11.18 6.94
CA VAL A 25 -21.39 10.64 6.47
C VAL A 25 -21.19 10.95 4.99
N SER A 26 -19.96 11.25 4.57
CA SER A 26 -19.68 11.47 3.15
C SER A 26 -19.97 10.23 2.29
N THR A 27 -20.50 10.43 1.09
CA THR A 27 -20.73 9.34 0.12
C THR A 27 -19.45 8.56 -0.18
N VAL A 28 -18.31 9.25 -0.27
CA VAL A 28 -16.98 8.64 -0.47
C VAL A 28 -16.63 7.64 0.64
N SER A 29 -16.87 8.01 1.90
CA SER A 29 -16.64 7.10 3.04
C SER A 29 -17.53 5.86 2.95
N ILE A 30 -18.80 6.01 2.57
CA ILE A 30 -19.74 4.90 2.43
C ILE A 30 -19.32 3.97 1.29
N TYR A 31 -18.91 4.50 0.14
CA TYR A 31 -18.38 3.69 -0.96
C TYR A 31 -17.14 2.90 -0.55
N ASN A 32 -16.17 3.55 0.12
CA ASN A 32 -14.97 2.89 0.61
C ASN A 32 -15.29 1.78 1.62
N TRP A 33 -16.23 2.03 2.54
CA TRP A 33 -16.67 1.01 3.50
C TRP A 33 -17.40 -0.14 2.83
N LYS A 34 -18.25 0.13 1.85
CA LYS A 34 -18.94 -0.89 1.07
C LYS A 34 -17.95 -1.78 0.32
N GLU A 35 -16.98 -1.19 -0.37
CA GLU A 35 -15.94 -1.94 -1.09
C GLU A 35 -15.12 -2.82 -0.13
N LYS A 36 -14.72 -2.29 1.03
CA LYS A 36 -14.01 -3.07 2.05
C LYS A 36 -14.87 -4.17 2.67
N PHE A 37 -16.16 -3.90 2.89
CA PHE A 37 -17.11 -4.86 3.42
C PHE A 37 -17.37 -6.00 2.42
N GLU A 38 -17.45 -5.72 1.12
CA GLU A 38 -17.57 -6.74 0.09
C GLU A 38 -16.33 -7.66 0.02
N LYS A 39 -15.13 -7.11 0.25
CA LYS A 39 -13.88 -7.87 0.19
C LYS A 39 -13.52 -8.63 1.47
N LEU A 40 -13.83 -8.07 2.64
CA LEU A 40 -13.34 -8.56 3.95
C LEU A 40 -14.47 -8.79 4.97
N GLY A 41 -15.73 -8.63 4.56
CA GLY A 41 -16.88 -8.65 5.46
C GLY A 41 -16.78 -7.58 6.54
N LYS A 42 -17.31 -7.90 7.72
CA LYS A 42 -17.31 -6.99 8.89
C LYS A 42 -15.90 -6.52 9.29
N SER A 43 -14.88 -7.38 9.14
CA SER A 43 -13.49 -7.02 9.46
C SER A 43 -12.94 -5.93 8.54
N GLY A 44 -13.47 -5.78 7.33
CA GLY A 44 -13.12 -4.70 6.40
C GLY A 44 -13.42 -3.29 6.91
N LEU A 45 -14.31 -3.16 7.90
CA LEU A 45 -14.71 -1.88 8.48
C LEU A 45 -13.80 -1.41 9.63
N GLU A 46 -12.86 -2.26 10.04
CA GLU A 46 -11.83 -1.96 11.03
C GLU A 46 -10.83 -0.91 10.51
N ALA A 47 -10.28 -0.15 11.45
CA ALA A 47 -9.21 0.79 11.14
C ALA A 47 -7.97 0.01 10.68
N GLY A 48 -7.46 0.33 9.49
CA GLY A 48 -6.30 -0.36 8.93
C GLY A 48 -6.59 -1.73 8.32
N ALA A 49 -7.86 -2.11 8.12
CA ALA A 49 -8.21 -3.30 7.37
C ALA A 49 -7.60 -3.26 5.96
N MET A 50 -6.81 -4.29 5.67
CA MET A 50 -6.15 -4.56 4.39
C MET A 50 -6.44 -6.00 4.01
N THR A 51 -6.70 -6.23 2.73
CA THR A 51 -6.72 -7.56 2.13
C THR A 51 -5.35 -8.20 2.21
N ASP A 52 -5.30 -9.53 2.17
CA ASP A 52 -4.03 -10.26 2.17
C ASP A 52 -3.15 -9.83 0.97
N ALA A 53 -3.77 -9.61 -0.19
CA ALA A 53 -3.11 -9.08 -1.38
C ALA A 53 -2.51 -7.67 -1.16
N GLU A 54 -3.23 -6.77 -0.48
CA GLU A 54 -2.70 -5.44 -0.15
C GLU A 54 -1.55 -5.50 0.86
N ARG A 55 -1.61 -6.43 1.83
CA ARG A 55 -0.51 -6.65 2.79
C ARG A 55 0.72 -7.18 2.08
N GLU A 56 0.56 -8.20 1.24
CA GLU A 56 1.63 -8.78 0.45
C GLU A 56 2.24 -7.74 -0.50
N LEU A 57 1.42 -6.97 -1.21
CA LEU A 57 1.89 -5.89 -2.07
C LEU A 57 2.70 -4.85 -1.29
N LYS A 58 2.27 -4.48 -0.09
CA LYS A 58 3.00 -3.55 0.78
C LYS A 58 4.36 -4.13 1.21
N GLN A 59 4.40 -5.41 1.55
CA GLN A 59 5.64 -6.10 1.90
C GLN A 59 6.60 -6.17 0.70
N LEU A 60 6.13 -6.64 -0.45
CA LEU A 60 6.90 -6.74 -1.68
C LEU A 60 7.46 -5.38 -2.13
N ARG A 61 6.71 -4.29 -1.98
CA ARG A 61 7.20 -2.94 -2.27
C ARG A 61 8.37 -2.53 -1.38
N ARG A 62 8.30 -2.85 -0.08
CA ARG A 62 9.39 -2.56 0.87
C ARG A 62 10.64 -3.40 0.56
N GLU A 63 10.46 -4.68 0.31
CA GLU A 63 11.56 -5.58 -0.07
C GLU A 63 12.21 -5.13 -1.38
N ASN A 64 11.42 -4.77 -2.39
CA ASN A 64 11.93 -4.27 -3.65
C ASN A 64 12.73 -2.97 -3.49
N GLU A 65 12.26 -2.04 -2.65
CA GLU A 65 12.98 -0.81 -2.35
C GLU A 65 14.33 -1.10 -1.65
N ALA A 66 14.35 -2.00 -0.67
CA ALA A 66 15.58 -2.42 -0.01
C ALA A 66 16.56 -3.07 -0.99
N LEU A 67 16.07 -3.96 -1.86
CA LEU A 67 16.88 -4.59 -2.89
C LEU A 67 17.47 -3.57 -3.87
N LYS A 68 16.69 -2.59 -4.31
CA LYS A 68 17.17 -1.50 -5.19
C LYS A 68 18.30 -0.70 -4.55
N ARG A 69 18.20 -0.40 -3.25
CA ARG A 69 19.26 0.30 -2.51
C ARG A 69 20.54 -0.53 -2.48
N ILE A 70 20.44 -1.82 -2.14
CA ILE A 70 21.59 -2.74 -2.13
C ILE A 70 22.25 -2.83 -3.52
N VAL A 71 21.44 -2.90 -4.58
CA VAL A 71 21.96 -2.93 -5.96
C VAL A 71 22.72 -1.64 -6.27
N ALA A 72 22.15 -0.47 -5.98
CA ALA A 72 22.81 0.81 -6.22
C ALA A 72 24.14 0.95 -5.45
N GLU A 73 24.17 0.54 -4.18
CA GLU A 73 25.39 0.53 -3.37
C GLU A 73 26.47 -0.39 -3.95
N LYS A 74 26.08 -1.59 -4.40
CA LYS A 74 27.00 -2.56 -5.01
C LYS A 74 27.54 -2.04 -6.35
N GLU A 75 26.69 -1.47 -7.19
CA GLU A 75 27.11 -0.88 -8.46
C GLU A 75 28.11 0.26 -8.25
N LEU A 76 27.87 1.14 -7.27
CA LEU A 76 28.81 2.20 -6.92
C LEU A 76 30.15 1.64 -6.44
N ALA A 77 30.13 0.62 -5.57
CA ALA A 77 31.36 -0.02 -5.09
C ALA A 77 32.18 -0.65 -6.23
N ILE A 78 31.50 -1.27 -7.21
CA ILE A 78 32.13 -1.81 -8.43
C ILE A 78 32.78 -0.69 -9.23
N GLN A 79 32.06 0.40 -9.49
CA GLN A 79 32.61 1.55 -10.25
C GLN A 79 33.86 2.15 -9.60
N ILE A 80 33.86 2.27 -8.26
CA ILE A 80 35.03 2.73 -7.51
C ILE A 80 36.19 1.75 -7.67
N LYS A 81 35.94 0.45 -7.49
CA LYS A 81 36.96 -0.59 -7.63
C LYS A 81 37.58 -0.59 -9.03
N ASP A 82 36.77 -0.48 -10.08
CA ASP A 82 37.23 -0.41 -11.46
C ASP A 82 38.10 0.83 -11.71
N SER A 83 37.71 1.97 -11.14
CA SER A 83 38.48 3.22 -11.24
C SER A 83 39.85 3.11 -10.56
N LEU A 84 39.91 2.46 -9.38
CA LEU A 84 41.16 2.20 -8.66
C LEU A 84 42.07 1.23 -9.42
N LEU A 85 41.50 0.17 -10.00
CA LEU A 85 42.26 -0.81 -10.80
C LEU A 85 42.86 -0.14 -12.04
N LYS A 86 42.08 0.66 -12.78
CA LYS A 86 42.57 1.43 -13.93
C LYS A 86 43.72 2.36 -13.54
N LYS A 87 43.59 3.09 -12.42
CA LYS A 87 44.65 3.97 -11.90
C LYS A 87 45.92 3.19 -11.53
N SER A 88 45.78 2.06 -10.85
CA SER A 88 46.91 1.20 -10.47
C SER A 88 47.66 0.65 -11.70
N GLN A 89 46.93 0.21 -12.72
CA GLN A 89 47.53 -0.25 -13.98
C GLN A 89 48.28 0.87 -14.71
N SER A 90 47.73 2.09 -14.70
CA SER A 90 48.40 3.26 -15.28
C SER A 90 49.69 3.66 -14.56
N LEU A 91 49.81 3.40 -13.25
CA LEU A 91 51.01 3.73 -12.46
C LEU A 91 52.14 2.70 -12.63
N LYS A 92 51.85 1.52 -13.18
CA LYS A 92 52.83 0.45 -13.43
C LYS A 92 53.45 0.51 -14.84
N LYS A 93 52.97 1.41 -15.70
CA LYS A 93 53.52 1.68 -17.04
C LYS A 93 54.48 2.85 -16.98
#